data_AF-A0A6M3L2Z0-F1
#
_entry.id   AF-A0A6M3L2Z0-F1
#
_cell.length_a   1.000
_cell.length_b   1.000
_cell.length_c   1.000
_cell.angle_alpha   90.00
_cell.angle_beta   90.00
_cell.angle_gamma   90.00
#
_symmetry.space_group_name_H-M   'P 1'
#
loop_
_entity.id
_entity.type
_entity.pdbx_description
1 polymer ?
#
loop_
_entity_poly.entity_id
_entity_poly.type
_entity_poly.pdbx_seq_one_letter_code
_entity_poly.pdbx_strand_id
1 'polypeptide(L)'
;MIQTAAGIGMSLIAAEHFYSTLLSSPWTTEKFAETEEDKAKIRRLYMYSAVASLITAVILATIIKEVWPIIATMVLCLLYIWVYERSLEKKL
;
A
#
# COMPACT_ATOMS: atom_id res chain seq x y z
N MET A 1 24.17 -3.91 -4.58
CA MET A 1 23.27 -4.66 -5.50
C MET A 1 22.38 -5.65 -4.75
N ILE A 2 22.93 -6.68 -4.08
CA ILE A 2 22.11 -7.66 -3.31
C ILE A 2 21.35 -6.99 -2.17
N GLN A 3 22.01 -6.13 -1.39
CA GLN A 3 21.37 -5.39 -0.28
C GLN A 3 20.22 -4.49 -0.76
N THR A 4 20.41 -3.81 -1.88
CA THR A 4 19.39 -2.98 -2.52
C THR A 4 18.18 -3.81 -2.95
N ALA A 5 18.41 -4.94 -3.62
CA ALA A 5 17.34 -5.84 -4.04
C ALA A 5 16.58 -6.44 -2.85
N ALA A 6 17.29 -6.84 -1.78
CA ALA A 6 16.67 -7.32 -0.55
C ALA A 6 15.85 -6.22 0.15
N GLY A 7 16.37 -4.99 0.20
CA GLY A 7 15.66 -3.85 0.77
C GLY A 7 14.36 -3.53 0.02
N ILE A 8 14.41 -3.51 -1.31
CA ILE A 8 13.23 -3.37 -2.16
C ILE A 8 12.25 -4.51 -1.86
N GLY A 9 12.68 -5.77 -1.96
CA GLY A 9 11.81 -6.92 -1.73
C GLY A 9 11.12 -6.91 -0.37
N MET A 10 11.87 -6.68 0.72
CA MET A 10 11.30 -6.59 2.07
C MET A 10 10.32 -5.44 2.22
N SER A 11 10.61 -4.29 1.63
CA SER A 11 9.73 -3.12 1.70
C SER A 11 8.41 -3.33 0.94
N LEU A 12 8.44 -4.07 -0.17
CA LEU A 12 7.24 -4.42 -0.94
C LEU A 12 6.40 -5.46 -0.20
N ILE A 13 7.03 -6.50 0.39
CA ILE A 13 6.33 -7.50 1.21
C ILE A 13 5.67 -6.85 2.43
N ALA A 14 6.39 -5.95 3.11
CA ALA A 14 5.83 -5.22 4.24
C ALA A 14 4.63 -4.36 3.82
N ALA A 15 4.72 -3.68 2.67
CA ALA A 15 3.61 -2.90 2.14
C ALA A 15 2.39 -3.78 1.84
N GLU A 16 2.60 -4.88 1.11
CA GLU A 16 1.55 -5.86 0.81
C GLU A 16 0.91 -6.43 2.08
N HIS A 17 1.70 -6.68 3.13
CA HIS A 17 1.19 -7.12 4.43
C HIS A 17 0.23 -6.09 5.04
N PHE A 18 0.57 -4.79 5.04
CA PHE A 18 -0.32 -3.76 5.58
C PHE A 18 -1.59 -3.59 4.76
N TYR A 19 -1.50 -3.68 3.43
CA TYR A 19 -2.68 -3.63 2.57
C TYR A 19 -3.57 -4.85 2.78
N SER A 20 -3.01 -6.06 2.82
CA SER A 20 -3.76 -7.30 2.99
C SER A 20 -4.35 -7.49 4.38
N THR A 21 -3.72 -6.89 5.41
CA THR A 21 -4.22 -6.97 6.79
C THR A 21 -5.37 -6.00 7.05
N LEU A 22 -5.31 -4.79 6.48
CA LEU A 22 -6.29 -3.74 6.76
C LEU A 22 -7.41 -3.67 5.71
N LEU A 23 -7.21 -4.22 4.51
CA LEU A 23 -8.17 -4.18 3.43
C LEU A 23 -8.38 -5.56 2.83
N SER A 24 -9.61 -5.79 2.37
CA SER A 24 -9.91 -6.89 1.45
C SER A 24 -9.40 -6.56 0.04
N SER A 25 -9.34 -7.57 -0.83
CA SER A 25 -8.93 -7.35 -2.22
C SER A 25 -9.82 -6.30 -2.93
N PRO A 26 -9.29 -5.54 -3.91
CA PRO A 26 -10.04 -4.49 -4.60
C PRO A 26 -11.38 -4.95 -5.18
N TRP A 27 -11.47 -6.16 -5.73
CA TRP A 27 -12.72 -6.73 -6.26
C TRP A 27 -13.76 -7.02 -5.17
N THR A 28 -13.31 -7.31 -3.95
CA THR A 28 -14.20 -7.55 -2.81
C THR A 28 -14.63 -6.22 -2.20
N THR A 29 -13.73 -5.25 -2.15
CA THR A 29 -13.99 -3.89 -1.68
C THR A 29 -15.10 -3.20 -2.48
N GLU A 30 -15.18 -3.43 -3.79
CA GLU A 30 -16.27 -2.91 -4.64
C GLU A 30 -17.66 -3.33 -4.13
N LYS A 31 -17.77 -4.57 -3.61
CA LYS A 31 -19.02 -5.12 -3.08
C LYS A 31 -19.38 -4.58 -1.70
N PHE A 32 -18.38 -4.15 -0.93
CA PHE A 32 -18.58 -3.58 0.41
C PHE A 32 -18.77 -2.06 0.40
N ALA A 33 -18.43 -1.39 -0.71
CA ALA A 33 -18.53 0.07 -0.85
C ALA A 33 -19.93 0.51 -1.32
N GLU A 34 -20.98 0.14 -0.59
CA GLU A 34 -22.37 0.46 -0.94
C GLU A 34 -22.74 1.91 -0.61
N THR A 35 -22.24 2.44 0.51
CA THR A 35 -22.51 3.81 0.96
C THR A 35 -21.27 4.71 0.87
N GLU A 36 -21.48 6.03 0.86
CA GLU A 36 -20.37 7.00 0.92
C GLU A 36 -19.59 6.91 2.25
N GLU A 37 -20.24 6.47 3.34
CA GLU A 37 -19.56 6.24 4.61
C GLU A 37 -18.58 5.06 4.53
N ASP A 38 -18.98 3.97 3.86
CA ASP A 38 -18.13 2.79 3.66
C ASP A 38 -16.93 3.12 2.78
N LYS A 39 -17.17 3.86 1.68
CA LYS A 39 -16.09 4.41 0.84
C LYS A 39 -15.12 5.24 1.67
N ALA A 40 -15.60 6.13 2.54
CA ALA A 40 -14.75 6.94 3.40
C ALA A 40 -13.92 6.10 4.38
N LYS A 41 -14.49 5.02 4.95
CA LYS A 41 -13.76 4.07 5.82
C LYS A 41 -12.65 3.36 5.04
N ILE A 42 -12.96 2.85 3.85
CA ILE A 42 -11.99 2.17 2.98
C ILE A 42 -10.85 3.14 2.60
N ARG A 43 -11.18 4.40 2.29
CA ARG A 43 -10.18 5.44 2.01
C ARG A 43 -9.22 5.67 3.17
N ARG A 44 -9.75 5.75 4.38
CA ARG A 44 -8.91 5.87 5.58
C ARG A 44 -8.02 4.65 5.76
N LEU A 45 -8.54 3.45 5.55
CA LEU A 45 -7.78 2.21 5.70
C LEU A 45 -6.62 2.12 4.70
N TYR A 46 -6.84 2.39 3.42
CA TYR A 46 -5.74 2.37 2.45
C TYR A 46 -4.72 3.49 2.70
N MET A 47 -5.16 4.64 3.23
CA MET A 47 -4.24 5.71 3.63
C MET A 47 -3.39 5.30 4.84
N TYR A 48 -3.97 4.61 5.82
CA TYR A 48 -3.22 4.06 6.94
C TYR A 48 -2.23 2.97 6.49
N SER A 49 -2.64 2.08 5.58
CA SER A 49 -1.74 1.09 4.96
C SER A 49 -0.58 1.78 4.23
N ALA A 50 -0.85 2.83 3.45
CA ALA A 50 0.18 3.57 2.73
C ALA A 50 1.19 4.24 3.69
N VAL A 51 0.70 4.91 4.74
CA VAL A 51 1.54 5.58 5.74
C VAL A 51 2.39 4.56 6.50
N ALA A 52 1.80 3.46 6.98
CA ALA A 52 2.52 2.40 7.67
C ALA A 52 3.62 1.79 6.78
N SER A 53 3.29 1.52 5.51
CA SER A 53 4.23 1.00 4.51
C SER A 53 5.42 1.94 4.31
N LEU A 54 5.16 3.24 4.16
CA LEU A 54 6.21 4.25 3.96
C LEU A 54 7.11 4.40 5.20
N ILE A 55 6.54 4.36 6.41
CA ILE A 55 7.32 4.37 7.65
C ILE A 55 8.27 3.16 7.69
N THR A 56 7.74 1.96 7.40
CA THR A 56 8.58 0.75 7.36
C THR A 56 9.66 0.82 6.28
N ALA A 57 9.33 1.37 5.10
CA ALA A 57 10.31 1.55 4.03
C ALA A 57 11.42 2.55 4.42
N VAL A 58 11.10 3.63 5.14
CA VAL A 58 12.10 4.58 5.68
C VAL A 58 13.01 3.92 6.71
N ILE A 59 12.46 3.10 7.61
CA ILE A 59 13.24 2.35 8.59
C ILE A 59 14.19 1.38 7.87
N LEU A 60 13.69 0.61 6.89
CA LEU A 60 14.51 -0.31 6.09
C LEU A 60 15.59 0.41 5.29
N ALA A 61 15.25 1.53 4.66
CA ALA A 61 16.20 2.36 3.94
C ALA A 61 17.31 2.91 4.83
N THR A 62 16.99 3.27 6.08
CA THR A 62 17.97 3.73 7.07
C THR A 62 18.92 2.60 7.49
N ILE A 63 18.40 1.38 7.69
CA ILE A 63 19.20 0.19 8.05
C ILE A 63 20.13 -0.21 6.92
N ILE A 64 19.62 -0.22 5.68
CA ILE A 64 20.35 -0.67 4.49
C ILE A 64 21.20 0.45 3.88
N LYS A 65 21.00 1.70 4.32
CA LYS A 65 21.64 2.93 3.80
C LYS A 65 21.39 3.15 2.30
N GLU A 66 20.20 2.82 1.85
CA GLU A 66 19.79 2.89 0.44
C GLU A 66 18.40 3.52 0.33
N VAL A 67 18.20 4.43 -0.62
CA VAL A 67 16.91 5.14 -0.79
C VAL A 67 15.88 4.35 -1.60
N TRP A 68 16.34 3.35 -2.37
CA TRP A 68 15.50 2.56 -3.27
C TRP A 68 14.28 1.87 -2.64
N PRO A 69 14.33 1.35 -1.39
CA PRO A 69 13.15 0.79 -0.72
C PRO A 69 12.02 1.82 -0.59
N ILE A 70 12.33 3.08 -0.28
CA ILE A 70 11.33 4.15 -0.16
C ILE A 70 10.66 4.41 -1.50
N ILE A 71 11.46 4.52 -2.57
CA ILE A 71 10.95 4.77 -3.92
C ILE A 71 10.05 3.62 -4.37
N ALA A 72 10.49 2.38 -4.18
CA ALA A 72 9.72 1.20 -4.56
C ALA A 72 8.39 1.12 -3.80
N THR A 73 8.40 1.33 -2.47
CA THR A 73 7.18 1.37 -1.67
C THR A 73 6.26 2.51 -2.06
N MET A 74 6.80 3.71 -2.36
CA MET A 74 5.98 4.84 -2.80
C MET A 74 5.24 4.54 -4.11
N VAL A 75 5.94 3.95 -5.09
CA VAL A 75 5.31 3.51 -6.36
C VAL A 75 4.22 2.48 -6.10
N LEU A 76 4.47 1.50 -5.22
CA LEU A 76 3.49 0.48 -4.89
C LEU A 76 2.26 1.06 -4.16
N CYS A 77 2.46 1.96 -3.19
CA CYS A 77 1.36 2.63 -2.51
C CYS A 77 0.49 3.45 -3.48
N LEU A 78 1.12 4.19 -4.41
CA LEU A 78 0.38 4.93 -5.44
C LEU A 78 -0.43 3.99 -6.34
N LEU A 79 0.14 2.84 -6.72
CA LEU A 79 -0.57 1.82 -7.48
C LEU A 79 -1.79 1.31 -6.70
N TYR A 80 -1.63 0.94 -5.43
CA TYR A 80 -2.75 0.48 -4.60
C TYR A 80 -3.83 1.57 -4.45
N ILE A 81 -3.44 2.81 -4.14
CA ILE A 81 -4.40 3.93 -4.04
C ILE A 81 -5.19 4.06 -5.33
N TRP A 82 -4.51 4.02 -6.49
CA TRP A 82 -5.16 4.09 -7.79
C TRP A 82 -6.13 2.93 -8.05
N VAL A 83 -5.73 1.70 -7.72
CA VAL A 83 -6.58 0.50 -7.85
C VAL A 83 -7.80 0.61 -6.92
N TYR A 84 -7.61 0.98 -5.66
CA TYR A 84 -8.72 1.11 -4.71
C TYR A 84 -9.68 2.24 -5.12
N GLU A 85 -9.20 3.41 -5.53
CA GLU A 85 -10.09 4.48 -6.02
C GLU A 85 -10.90 4.04 -7.24
N ARG A 86 -10.28 3.34 -8.21
CA ARG A 86 -11.03 2.77 -9.33
C ARG A 86 -12.09 1.76 -8.90
N SER A 87 -11.81 0.96 -7.88
CA SER A 87 -12.75 -0.04 -7.34
C SER A 87 -13.94 0.66 -6.66
N LEU A 88 -13.66 1.70 -5.87
CA LEU A 88 -14.72 2.51 -5.23
C LEU A 88 -15.59 3.27 -6.25
N GLU A 89 -15.03 3.59 -7.41
CA GLU A 89 -15.75 4.18 -8.54
C GLU A 89 -16.45 3.15 -9.44
N LYS A 90 -16.28 1.84 -9.19
CA LYS A 90 -16.77 0.74 -10.04
C LYS A 90 -16.28 0.82 -11.49
N LYS A 91 -15.02 1.22 -11.67
CA LYS A 91 -14.35 1.39 -12.97
C LYS A 91 -13.21 0.39 -13.18
N LEU A 92 -13.23 -0.71 -12.43
CA LEU A 92 -12.20 -1.75 -12.45
C LEU A 92 -12.68 -2.98 -13.23
#